data_AF-A0A392NXB0-F1
#
_entry.id   AF-A0A392NXB0-F1
#
_cell.length_a   1.000
_cell.length_b   1.000
_cell.length_c   1.000
_cell.angle_alpha   90.00
_cell.angle_beta   90.00
_cell.angle_gamma   90.00
#
_symmetry.space_group_name_H-M   'P 1'
#
loop_
_entity.id
_entity.type
_entity.pdbx_description
1 polymer ?
#
loop_
_entity_poly.entity_id
_entity_poly.type
_entity_poly.pdbx_seq_one_letter_code
_entity_poly.pdbx_strand_id
1 'polypeptide(L)'
;MEFNECEENDFDAILADIQKEMNMGDIVKELGYGCTVDVSQCKEVLSLFLPLTDNMLSKLLGAIAHTHAGLEDNQSTFLTFGAALGYNNLSELPPLNSWNIDVLIDTVKNIAPQTNWVRVIENLDHEGFYLPSEEAFSFLMSVYKHACKEPFPLHAVCGSVWKNTEGQLSFLKYAVSAPPEMFTFA
;
A
#
# COMPACT_ATOMS: atom_id res chain seq x y z
N MET A 1 -9.21 37.52 -29.37
CA MET A 1 -10.30 36.63 -28.93
C MET A 1 -9.60 35.52 -28.19
N GLU A 2 -9.26 35.77 -26.93
CA GLU A 2 -8.52 34.85 -26.06
C GLU A 2 -9.23 34.85 -24.71
N PHE A 3 -10.09 33.85 -24.53
CA PHE A 3 -10.72 33.51 -23.27
C PHE A 3 -11.00 32.01 -23.35
N ASN A 4 -10.05 31.16 -22.96
CA ASN A 4 -10.37 29.85 -22.37
C ASN A 4 -9.20 28.99 -21.80
N GLU A 5 -8.03 29.53 -21.42
CA GLU A 5 -6.93 28.69 -20.89
C GLU A 5 -6.75 28.75 -19.37
N CYS A 6 -7.54 29.55 -18.64
CA CYS A 6 -7.30 29.80 -17.21
C CYS A 6 -8.18 28.98 -16.24
N GLU A 7 -9.33 28.45 -16.68
CA GLU A 7 -10.26 27.72 -15.81
C GLU A 7 -10.00 26.20 -15.73
N GLU A 8 -9.42 25.59 -16.77
CA GLU A 8 -9.10 24.14 -16.76
C GLU A 8 -7.98 23.81 -15.76
N ASN A 9 -7.01 24.70 -15.59
CA ASN A 9 -5.83 24.48 -14.74
C ASN A 9 -6.17 24.44 -13.23
N ASP A 10 -7.16 25.23 -12.80
CA ASP A 10 -7.60 25.25 -11.40
C ASP A 10 -8.40 24.00 -11.04
N PHE A 11 -9.24 23.50 -11.96
CA PHE A 11 -9.98 22.26 -11.74
C PHE A 11 -9.06 21.04 -11.70
N ASP A 12 -8.06 20.98 -12.60
CA ASP A 12 -7.06 19.93 -12.61
C ASP A 12 -6.16 19.98 -11.36
N ALA A 13 -5.82 21.18 -10.86
CA ALA A 13 -5.10 21.33 -9.59
C ALA A 13 -5.93 20.84 -8.39
N ILE A 14 -7.22 21.17 -8.35
CA ILE A 14 -8.14 20.68 -7.30
C ILE A 14 -8.31 19.16 -7.41
N LEU A 15 -8.43 18.61 -8.61
CA LEU A 15 -8.48 17.16 -8.82
C LEU A 15 -7.18 16.47 -8.38
N ALA A 16 -6.03 17.06 -8.69
CA ALA A 16 -4.73 16.57 -8.24
C ALA A 16 -4.59 16.62 -6.72
N ASP A 17 -5.11 17.67 -6.08
CA ASP A 17 -5.15 17.79 -4.63
C ASP A 17 -6.10 16.76 -4.01
N ILE A 18 -7.30 16.54 -4.58
CA ILE A 18 -8.22 15.48 -4.14
C ILE A 18 -7.57 14.10 -4.31
N GLN A 19 -6.93 13.81 -5.44
CA GLN A 19 -6.21 12.55 -5.68
C GLN A 19 -5.01 12.37 -4.74
N LYS A 20 -4.36 13.47 -4.35
CA LYS A 20 -3.25 13.48 -3.39
C LYS A 20 -3.74 13.21 -1.96
N GLU A 21 -4.93 13.70 -1.62
CA GLU A 21 -5.65 13.41 -0.36
C GLU A 21 -6.27 11.99 -0.36
N MET A 22 -6.55 11.40 -1.53
CA MET A 22 -6.96 10.00 -1.65
C MET A 22 -5.80 9.06 -1.33
N ASN A 23 -5.65 8.75 -0.05
CA ASN A 23 -4.72 7.75 0.40
C ASN A 23 -5.23 6.35 0.01
N MET A 24 -4.60 5.76 -0.99
CA MET A 24 -4.84 4.39 -1.45
C MET A 24 -4.81 3.38 -0.29
N GLY A 25 -3.89 3.55 0.66
CA GLY A 25 -3.77 2.70 1.84
C GLY A 25 -5.00 2.77 2.74
N ASP A 26 -5.57 3.96 2.93
CA ASP A 26 -6.78 4.14 3.75
C ASP A 26 -7.99 3.50 3.09
N ILE A 27 -8.18 3.67 1.78
CA ILE A 27 -9.30 3.05 1.06
C ILE A 27 -9.19 1.52 1.10
N VAL A 28 -8.00 0.97 0.82
CA VAL A 28 -7.79 -0.49 0.87
C VAL A 28 -8.00 -1.00 2.29
N LYS A 29 -7.54 -0.29 3.31
CA LYS A 29 -7.76 -0.63 4.72
C LYS A 29 -9.25 -0.67 5.08
N GLU A 30 -10.02 0.33 4.67
CA GLU A 30 -11.46 0.41 4.92
C GLU A 30 -12.24 -0.74 4.26
N LEU A 31 -11.83 -1.12 3.05
CA LEU A 31 -12.36 -2.29 2.35
C LEU A 31 -11.88 -3.61 2.97
N GLY A 32 -10.68 -3.64 3.54
CA GLY A 32 -10.10 -4.76 4.27
C GLY A 32 -9.65 -5.94 3.42
N TYR A 33 -9.44 -7.06 4.10
CA TYR A 33 -8.75 -8.23 3.55
C TYR A 33 -9.41 -8.80 2.28
N GLY A 34 -10.70 -8.52 2.08
CA GLY A 34 -11.45 -8.86 0.87
C GLY A 34 -10.75 -8.41 -0.42
N CYS A 35 -10.05 -7.26 -0.37
CA CYS A 35 -9.28 -6.72 -1.49
C CYS A 35 -8.18 -7.65 -2.02
N THR A 36 -7.75 -8.65 -1.25
CA THR A 36 -6.64 -9.54 -1.62
C THR A 36 -7.06 -11.01 -1.71
N VAL A 37 -8.35 -11.32 -1.77
CA VAL A 37 -8.81 -12.72 -1.87
C VAL A 37 -8.50 -13.32 -3.24
N ASP A 38 -8.68 -12.53 -4.29
CA ASP A 38 -8.53 -12.96 -5.68
C ASP A 38 -7.84 -11.87 -6.53
N VAL A 39 -7.02 -12.28 -7.49
CA VAL A 39 -6.25 -11.36 -8.35
C VAL A 39 -7.16 -10.49 -9.21
N SER A 40 -8.27 -11.03 -9.72
CA SER A 40 -9.22 -10.23 -10.52
C SER A 40 -9.86 -9.15 -9.66
N GLN A 41 -10.30 -9.49 -8.44
CA GLN A 41 -10.93 -8.52 -7.54
C GLN A 41 -9.93 -7.47 -7.05
N CYS A 42 -8.74 -7.90 -6.66
CA CYS A 42 -7.65 -7.01 -6.27
C CYS A 42 -7.33 -6.04 -7.40
N LYS A 43 -7.22 -6.55 -8.64
CA LYS A 43 -6.93 -5.74 -9.83
C LYS A 43 -7.94 -4.63 -10.00
N GLU A 44 -9.23 -4.92 -9.88
CA GLU A 44 -10.25 -3.91 -10.07
C GLU A 44 -10.18 -2.80 -9.01
N VAL A 45 -9.97 -3.15 -7.74
CA VAL A 45 -9.77 -2.18 -6.66
C VAL A 45 -8.53 -1.31 -6.93
N LEU A 46 -7.38 -1.92 -7.22
CA LEU A 46 -6.14 -1.18 -7.47
C LEU A 46 -6.19 -0.39 -8.79
N SER A 47 -7.04 -0.78 -9.76
CA SER A 47 -7.17 -0.08 -11.04
C SER A 47 -7.87 1.28 -10.92
N LEU A 48 -8.62 1.51 -9.84
CA LEU A 48 -9.19 2.83 -9.51
C LEU A 48 -8.12 3.90 -9.24
N PHE A 49 -6.89 3.46 -8.97
CA PHE A 49 -5.76 4.29 -8.59
C PHE A 49 -4.71 4.44 -9.70
N LEU A 50 -4.99 3.95 -10.92
CA LEU A 50 -4.02 4.02 -12.00
C LEU A 50 -3.84 5.47 -12.51
N PRO A 51 -2.59 5.88 -12.84
CA PRO A 51 -1.35 5.10 -12.76
C PRO A 51 -0.84 4.95 -11.32
N LEU A 52 -0.38 3.75 -10.95
CA LEU A 52 0.20 3.51 -9.62
C LEU A 52 1.56 4.20 -9.52
N THR A 53 1.65 5.22 -8.68
CA THR A 53 2.90 5.90 -8.37
C THR A 53 3.64 5.24 -7.21
N ASP A 54 4.95 5.47 -7.12
CA ASP A 54 5.79 4.95 -6.04
C ASP A 54 5.27 5.36 -4.65
N ASN A 55 4.74 6.59 -4.54
CA ASN A 55 4.15 7.12 -3.30
C ASN A 55 2.85 6.40 -2.90
N MET A 56 1.96 6.14 -3.86
CA MET A 56 0.70 5.44 -3.59
C MET A 56 0.93 4.00 -3.13
N LEU A 57 1.87 3.31 -3.78
CA LEU A 57 2.29 1.98 -3.36
C LEU A 57 2.93 2.00 -1.97
N SER A 58 3.71 3.04 -1.66
CA SER A 58 4.32 3.20 -0.34
C SER A 58 3.26 3.35 0.76
N LYS A 59 2.27 4.22 0.54
CA LYS A 59 1.12 4.39 1.44
C LYS A 59 0.32 3.10 1.60
N LEU A 60 0.11 2.36 0.51
CA LEU A 60 -0.53 1.05 0.54
C LEU A 60 0.26 0.07 1.40
N LEU A 61 1.58 -0.06 1.19
CA LEU A 61 2.46 -0.94 1.97
C LEU A 61 2.43 -0.60 3.45
N GLY A 62 2.48 0.69 3.78
CA GLY A 62 2.37 1.18 5.15
C GLY A 62 1.05 0.77 5.80
N ALA A 63 -0.08 1.00 5.11
CA ALA A 63 -1.40 0.67 5.61
C ALA A 63 -1.58 -0.84 5.85
N ILE A 64 -1.24 -1.68 4.87
CA ILE A 64 -1.42 -3.14 5.00
C ILE A 64 -0.48 -3.74 6.04
N ALA A 65 0.72 -3.19 6.22
CA ALA A 65 1.65 -3.65 7.26
C ALA A 65 1.15 -3.24 8.65
N HIS A 66 0.67 -2.00 8.79
CA HIS A 66 0.07 -1.52 10.03
C HIS A 66 -1.15 -2.35 10.43
N THR A 67 -1.95 -2.78 9.45
CA THR A 67 -3.15 -3.58 9.66
C THR A 67 -2.97 -5.01 9.17
N HIS A 68 -1.78 -5.59 9.37
CA HIS A 68 -1.49 -6.95 8.91
C HIS A 68 -2.41 -8.00 9.56
N ALA A 69 -2.93 -7.68 10.74
CA ALA A 69 -3.90 -8.43 11.51
C ALA A 69 -4.83 -7.45 12.24
N GLY A 70 -5.97 -7.95 12.73
CA GLY A 70 -6.82 -7.20 13.66
C GLY A 70 -7.71 -6.12 13.02
N LEU A 71 -7.83 -6.06 11.69
CA LEU A 71 -8.96 -5.35 11.08
C LEU A 71 -10.28 -5.94 11.57
N GLU A 72 -11.22 -5.05 11.88
CA GLU A 72 -12.61 -5.43 12.15
C GLU A 72 -13.22 -6.15 10.95
N ASP A 73 -14.27 -6.93 11.17
CA ASP A 73 -14.95 -7.67 10.09
C ASP A 73 -15.67 -6.69 9.13
N ASN A 74 -14.90 -6.12 8.21
CA ASN A 74 -15.36 -5.19 7.18
C ASN A 74 -15.75 -5.91 5.88
N GLN A 75 -16.02 -7.22 5.95
CA GLN A 75 -16.55 -7.98 4.83
C GLN A 75 -17.78 -7.28 4.24
N SER A 76 -18.72 -6.82 5.08
CA SER A 76 -19.92 -6.11 4.60
C SER A 76 -19.62 -4.85 3.77
N THR A 77 -18.58 -4.08 4.12
CA THR A 77 -18.11 -2.92 3.37
C THR A 77 -17.56 -3.34 2.01
N PHE A 78 -16.67 -4.34 1.98
CA PHE A 78 -16.12 -4.88 0.73
C PHE A 78 -17.21 -5.41 -0.21
N LEU A 79 -18.17 -6.18 0.33
CA LEU A 79 -19.29 -6.72 -0.44
C LEU A 79 -20.15 -5.61 -1.07
N THR A 80 -20.46 -4.58 -0.29
CA THR A 80 -21.27 -3.44 -0.76
C THR A 80 -20.54 -2.65 -1.84
N PHE A 81 -19.25 -2.36 -1.61
CA PHE A 81 -18.39 -1.71 -2.60
C PHE A 81 -18.31 -2.53 -3.89
N GLY A 82 -18.13 -3.83 -3.74
CA GLY A 82 -18.04 -4.75 -4.85
C GLY A 82 -19.32 -4.86 -5.68
N ALA A 83 -20.48 -4.88 -5.02
CA ALA A 83 -21.76 -4.84 -5.71
C ALA A 83 -21.94 -3.54 -6.52
N ALA A 84 -21.47 -2.39 -5.99
CA ALA A 84 -21.51 -1.12 -6.71
C ALA A 84 -20.61 -1.11 -7.97
N LEU A 85 -19.52 -1.88 -7.97
CA LEU A 85 -18.66 -2.10 -9.13
C LEU A 85 -19.17 -3.20 -10.08
N GLY A 86 -20.30 -3.85 -9.76
CA GLY A 86 -20.92 -4.88 -10.58
C GLY A 86 -20.37 -6.30 -10.37
N TYR A 87 -19.73 -6.59 -9.23
CA TYR A 87 -19.28 -7.95 -8.91
C TYR A 87 -20.47 -8.84 -8.53
N ASN A 88 -20.74 -9.86 -9.35
CA ASN A 88 -21.94 -10.70 -9.21
C ASN A 88 -21.77 -11.95 -8.32
N ASN A 89 -20.59 -12.18 -7.70
CA ASN A 89 -20.28 -13.45 -7.01
C ASN A 89 -19.57 -13.28 -5.65
N LEU A 90 -19.90 -12.24 -4.87
CA LEU A 90 -19.23 -12.01 -3.58
C LEU A 90 -19.93 -12.65 -2.36
N SER A 91 -20.99 -13.43 -2.55
CA SER A 91 -21.94 -13.77 -1.49
C SER A 91 -21.38 -14.51 -0.27
N GLU A 92 -20.22 -15.17 -0.35
CA GLU A 92 -19.58 -15.82 0.79
C GLU A 92 -18.04 -15.73 0.69
N LEU A 93 -17.44 -14.77 1.41
CA LEU A 93 -16.00 -14.78 1.66
C LEU A 93 -15.71 -15.68 2.88
N PRO A 94 -14.62 -16.47 2.87
CA PRO A 94 -14.20 -17.17 4.08
C PRO A 94 -13.80 -16.16 5.16
N PRO A 95 -13.72 -16.54 6.45
CA PRO A 95 -13.19 -15.66 7.48
C PRO A 95 -11.78 -15.19 7.11
N LEU A 96 -11.60 -13.89 6.89
CA LEU A 96 -10.32 -13.29 6.53
C LEU A 96 -9.70 -12.62 7.75
N ASN A 97 -8.42 -12.89 8.00
CA ASN A 97 -7.70 -12.35 9.16
C ASN A 97 -6.34 -11.72 8.82
N SER A 98 -5.96 -11.74 7.54
CA SER A 98 -4.69 -11.20 7.04
C SER A 98 -4.78 -10.91 5.55
N TRP A 99 -3.87 -10.08 5.04
CA TRP A 99 -3.74 -9.78 3.61
C TRP A 99 -3.00 -10.91 2.88
N ASN A 100 -3.45 -11.25 1.68
CA ASN A 100 -2.75 -12.19 0.82
C ASN A 100 -1.66 -11.46 0.01
N ILE A 101 -0.39 -11.69 0.37
CA ILE A 101 0.77 -11.06 -0.24
C ILE A 101 0.91 -11.47 -1.71
N ASP A 102 0.69 -12.74 -2.05
CA ASP A 102 0.85 -13.24 -3.42
C ASP A 102 -0.15 -12.55 -4.35
N VAL A 103 -1.43 -12.53 -3.97
CA VAL A 103 -2.48 -11.86 -4.74
C VAL A 103 -2.17 -10.38 -4.92
N LEU A 104 -1.77 -9.68 -3.86
CA LEU A 104 -1.44 -8.26 -3.92
C LEU A 104 -0.28 -7.98 -4.89
N ILE A 105 0.84 -8.70 -4.71
CA ILE A 105 2.05 -8.45 -5.49
C ILE A 105 1.88 -8.89 -6.96
N ASP A 106 1.24 -10.01 -7.22
CA ASP A 106 0.95 -10.44 -8.59
C ASP A 106 0.03 -9.44 -9.29
N THR A 107 -0.94 -8.89 -8.57
CA THR A 107 -1.80 -7.83 -9.11
C THR A 107 -0.99 -6.57 -9.46
N VAL A 108 -0.17 -6.05 -8.54
CA VAL A 108 0.67 -4.87 -8.80
C VAL A 108 1.61 -5.11 -9.98
N LYS A 109 2.25 -6.28 -10.07
CA LYS A 109 3.11 -6.63 -11.20
C LYS A 109 2.36 -6.68 -12.53
N ASN A 110 1.09 -7.12 -12.51
CA ASN A 110 0.25 -7.18 -13.70
C ASN A 110 -0.17 -5.78 -14.21
N ILE A 111 -0.49 -4.84 -13.33
CA ILE A 111 -0.99 -3.51 -13.71
C ILE A 111 0.07 -2.41 -13.74
N ALA A 112 1.18 -2.59 -13.01
CA ALA A 112 2.31 -1.66 -12.92
C ALA A 112 3.65 -2.42 -12.99
N PRO A 113 3.96 -3.12 -14.10
CA PRO A 113 5.16 -3.96 -14.22
C PRO A 113 6.49 -3.18 -14.11
N GLN A 114 6.46 -1.86 -14.31
CA GLN A 114 7.63 -0.98 -14.23
C GLN A 114 7.84 -0.37 -12.84
N THR A 115 7.14 -0.89 -11.81
CA THR A 115 7.26 -0.39 -10.43
C THR A 115 8.70 -0.48 -9.94
N ASN A 116 9.23 0.65 -9.46
CA ASN A 116 10.53 0.69 -8.81
C ASN A 116 10.37 0.52 -7.30
N TRP A 117 10.49 -0.73 -6.83
CA TRP A 117 10.32 -1.05 -5.41
C TRP A 117 11.33 -0.36 -4.49
N VAL A 118 12.51 0.01 -4.98
CA VAL A 118 13.45 0.83 -4.20
C VAL A 118 12.86 2.20 -3.91
N ARG A 119 12.30 2.86 -4.93
CA ARG A 119 11.61 4.15 -4.76
C ARG A 119 10.35 4.06 -3.91
N VAL A 120 9.63 2.94 -3.99
CA VAL A 120 8.47 2.68 -3.09
C VAL A 120 8.92 2.69 -1.63
N ILE A 121 10.05 2.04 -1.31
CA ILE A 121 10.62 2.04 0.05
C ILE A 121 11.18 3.42 0.43
N GLU A 122 11.83 4.14 -0.48
CA GLU A 122 12.26 5.53 -0.25
C GLU A 122 11.09 6.47 0.07
N ASN A 123 9.90 6.18 -0.47
CA ASN A 123 8.68 6.95 -0.21
C ASN A 123 8.01 6.62 1.13
N LEU A 124 8.49 5.64 1.92
CA LEU A 124 7.92 5.32 3.24
C LEU A 124 8.11 6.46 4.25
N ASP A 125 8.99 7.42 3.95
CA ASP A 125 9.07 8.71 4.62
C ASP A 125 7.86 9.60 4.27
N HIS A 126 6.69 9.21 4.78
CA HIS A 126 5.44 9.94 4.64
C HIS A 126 4.67 9.98 5.95
N GLU A 127 3.78 10.95 6.09
CA GLU A 127 2.87 11.05 7.24
C GLU A 127 1.97 9.82 7.35
N GLY A 128 1.78 9.31 8.57
CA GLY A 128 0.94 8.14 8.84
C GLY A 128 1.65 6.78 8.74
N PHE A 129 2.87 6.71 8.18
CA PHE A 129 3.63 5.46 8.22
C PHE A 129 4.08 5.14 9.66
N TYR A 130 3.70 3.97 10.17
CA TYR A 130 4.10 3.49 11.47
C TYR A 130 3.94 1.96 11.58
N LEU A 131 4.94 1.29 12.13
CA LEU A 131 4.89 -0.15 12.41
C LEU A 131 4.59 -0.39 13.90
N PRO A 132 3.44 -0.97 14.26
CA PRO A 132 3.06 -1.13 15.66
C PRO A 132 3.78 -2.30 16.35
N SER A 133 4.23 -3.31 15.62
CA SER A 133 4.80 -4.54 16.20
C SER A 133 5.87 -5.19 15.32
N GLU A 134 6.52 -6.22 15.86
CA GLU A 134 7.49 -7.05 15.13
C GLU A 134 6.80 -7.83 13.99
N GLU A 135 5.54 -8.23 14.18
CA GLU A 135 4.74 -8.91 13.16
C GLU A 135 4.40 -7.97 12.00
N ALA A 136 4.08 -6.70 12.27
CA ALA A 136 3.87 -5.69 11.23
C ALA A 136 5.14 -5.46 10.41
N PHE A 137 6.30 -5.37 11.07
CA PHE A 137 7.60 -5.29 10.40
C PHE A 137 7.88 -6.54 9.55
N SER A 138 7.69 -7.72 10.13
CA SER A 138 7.89 -9.01 9.45
C SER A 138 7.00 -9.16 8.22
N PHE A 139 5.76 -8.68 8.32
CA PHE A 139 4.81 -8.63 7.22
C PHE A 139 5.32 -7.71 6.10
N LEU A 140 5.73 -6.48 6.42
CA LEU A 140 6.30 -5.54 5.44
C LEU A 140 7.52 -6.14 4.72
N MET A 141 8.44 -6.77 5.45
CA MET A 141 9.61 -7.44 4.87
C MET A 141 9.22 -8.60 3.95
N SER A 142 8.19 -9.36 4.33
CA SER A 142 7.65 -10.43 3.50
C SER A 142 7.06 -9.89 2.20
N VAL A 143 6.31 -8.78 2.27
CA VAL A 143 5.77 -8.12 1.07
C VAL A 143 6.90 -7.66 0.16
N TYR A 144 7.92 -6.98 0.70
CA TYR A 144 9.07 -6.53 -0.10
C TYR A 144 9.80 -7.69 -0.78
N LYS A 145 10.03 -8.82 -0.10
CA LYS A 145 10.70 -10.01 -0.66
C LYS A 145 9.89 -10.71 -1.76
N HIS A 146 8.56 -10.61 -1.72
CA HIS A 146 7.69 -11.10 -2.80
C HIS A 146 7.73 -10.13 -3.99
N ALA A 147 7.71 -8.84 -3.71
CA ALA A 147 7.71 -7.75 -4.67
C ALA A 147 9.02 -7.66 -5.46
N CYS A 148 10.15 -7.70 -4.77
CA CYS A 148 11.49 -7.49 -5.28
C CYS A 148 12.43 -8.63 -4.87
N LYS A 149 13.30 -9.07 -5.80
CA LYS A 149 14.31 -10.11 -5.54
C LYS A 149 15.68 -9.54 -5.21
N GLU A 150 15.85 -8.23 -5.37
CA GLU A 150 17.07 -7.52 -4.99
C GLU A 150 17.16 -7.36 -3.46
N PRO A 151 18.38 -7.14 -2.92
CA PRO A 151 18.56 -6.79 -1.51
C PRO A 151 17.70 -5.59 -1.08
N PHE A 152 17.36 -5.53 0.21
CA PHE A 152 16.61 -4.41 0.76
C PHE A 152 17.43 -3.11 0.66
N PRO A 153 16.85 -1.97 0.23
CA PRO A 153 17.57 -0.73 0.01
C PRO A 153 17.86 -0.03 1.34
N LEU A 154 18.95 -0.40 2.01
CA LEU A 154 19.31 0.19 3.30
C LEU A 154 19.44 1.71 3.26
N HIS A 155 19.85 2.29 2.13
CA HIS A 155 19.94 3.75 1.99
C HIS A 155 18.57 4.45 2.10
N ALA A 156 17.48 3.77 1.75
CA ALA A 156 16.14 4.33 1.84
C ALA A 156 15.71 4.59 3.30
N VAL A 157 16.15 3.74 4.23
CA VAL A 157 15.83 3.86 5.66
C VAL A 157 16.97 4.48 6.46
N CYS A 158 18.22 4.17 6.15
CA CYS A 158 19.40 4.54 6.94
C CYS A 158 20.26 5.64 6.29
N GLY A 159 19.97 6.04 5.05
CA GLY A 159 20.79 7.02 4.32
C GLY A 159 20.58 8.46 4.79
N SER A 160 19.42 8.78 5.37
CA SER A 160 19.11 10.09 5.92
C SER A 160 18.05 10.00 7.03
N VAL A 161 17.90 11.07 7.82
CA VAL A 161 16.81 11.18 8.80
C VAL A 161 15.53 11.51 8.05
N TRP A 162 14.50 10.68 8.25
CA TRP A 162 13.18 10.86 7.65
C TRP A 162 12.45 12.07 8.26
N LYS A 163 11.61 12.72 7.45
CA LYS A 163 10.66 13.73 7.93
C LYS A 163 9.67 13.11 8.92
N ASN A 164 9.17 11.91 8.63
CA ASN A 164 8.44 11.08 9.57
C ASN A 164 9.43 10.29 10.46
N THR A 165 10.00 10.98 11.43
CA THR A 165 10.97 10.40 12.37
C THR A 165 10.34 9.26 13.20
N GLU A 166 9.06 9.35 13.55
CA GLU A 166 8.36 8.30 14.30
C GLU A 166 8.28 6.99 13.49
N GLY A 167 7.90 7.07 12.22
CA GLY A 167 7.88 5.96 11.29
C GLY A 167 9.27 5.31 11.14
N GLN A 168 10.30 6.11 10.94
CA GLN A 168 11.68 5.62 10.84
C GLN A 168 12.14 4.91 12.12
N LEU A 169 11.88 5.49 13.29
CA LEU A 169 12.21 4.88 14.58
C LEU A 169 11.43 3.57 14.81
N SER A 170 10.15 3.51 14.43
CA SER A 170 9.35 2.29 14.52
C SER A 170 9.95 1.17 13.67
N PHE A 171 10.38 1.49 12.44
CA PHE A 171 11.07 0.53 11.56
C PHE A 171 12.39 0.06 12.17
N LEU A 172 13.26 0.99 12.55
CA LEU A 172 14.59 0.68 13.08
C LEU A 172 14.51 -0.15 14.37
N LYS A 173 13.54 0.15 15.24
CA LYS A 173 13.30 -0.60 16.49
C LYS A 173 13.11 -2.09 16.23
N TYR A 174 12.34 -2.48 15.22
CA TYR A 174 12.11 -3.89 14.89
C TYR A 174 13.24 -4.46 14.02
N ALA A 175 13.80 -3.66 13.11
CA ALA A 175 14.90 -4.07 12.25
C ALA A 175 16.16 -4.50 13.03
N VAL A 176 16.51 -3.82 14.14
CA VAL A 176 17.69 -4.19 14.96
C VAL A 176 17.53 -5.50 15.73
N SER A 177 16.29 -5.93 15.96
CA SER A 177 15.97 -7.18 16.65
C SER A 177 15.63 -8.32 15.68
N ALA A 178 15.44 -8.02 14.40
CA ALA A 178 15.07 -8.99 13.39
C ALA A 178 16.19 -10.00 13.12
N PRO A 179 15.84 -11.27 12.82
CA PRO A 179 16.82 -12.26 12.43
C PRO A 179 17.44 -11.92 11.05
N PRO A 180 18.73 -12.24 10.80
CA PRO A 180 19.43 -11.90 9.56
C PRO A 180 18.75 -12.42 8.27
N GLU A 181 18.01 -13.53 8.36
CA GLU A 181 17.27 -14.12 7.25
C GLU A 181 16.08 -13.26 6.79
N MET A 182 15.61 -12.37 7.68
CA MET A 182 14.52 -11.43 7.42
C MET A 182 15.05 -10.05 7.05
N PHE A 183 15.99 -9.52 7.83
CA PHE A 183 16.57 -8.21 7.61
C PHE A 183 18.02 -8.17 8.10
N THR A 184 18.89 -7.52 7.33
CA THR A 184 20.30 -7.32 7.69
C THR A 184 20.77 -5.93 7.31
N PHE A 185 21.59 -5.33 8.17
CA PHE A 185 22.29 -4.07 7.90
C PHE A 185 23.68 -4.26 7.27
N ALA A 186 24.12 -5.52 7.12
CA ALA A 186 25.41 -5.90 6.56
C ALA A 186 25.44 -5.87 5.04
#